data_AF-A0A8H3CIE1-F1
#
_entry.id   AF-A0A8H3CIE1-F1
#
_cell.length_a   1.000
_cell.length_b   1.000
_cell.length_c   1.000
_cell.angle_alpha   90.00
_cell.angle_beta   90.00
_cell.angle_gamma   90.00
#
_symmetry.space_group_name_H-M   'P 1'
#
loop_
_entity.id
_entity.type
_entity.pdbx_description
1 polymer ?
#
loop_
_entity_poly.entity_id
_entity_poly.type
_entity_poly.pdbx_seq_one_letter_code
_entity_poly.pdbx_strand_id
1 'polypeptide(L)'
;MYHKLVLAALLSFLSRVFAAPAILTPILTLDLPVNITIPPVPLDVDTALLKVQSTTPIGTAEVSSYIPYEYFSAAAYCPPDMQAKWNCKFCQGQPVKDFIVYASGGDGDLVQYWYVGWWPSGNSVVVGHQGTQFNKIIAVLTDLTFLPVPMNSKRFPGAPSSARVHVGFQAAHERTATIVLDTVKKVIAERGATKVVTVGHSLGGALALLDGLYLKLNLPSSIEIITRTIGQPRVGNDEFAKFVDQNVPNLVRITNKGDLVPGLPPLILGFNHNIGEKHINKQGVWNACSGQDNLNVNCSTGQLLKQGIVLTDHLGPYAGGFSVPDLKECYFV
;
A
#
# COMPACT_ATOMS: atom_id res chain seq x y z
N MET A 1 -25.62 -21.17 1.79
CA MET A 1 -24.51 -22.14 1.69
C MET A 1 -23.15 -21.47 1.50
N TYR A 2 -22.99 -20.49 0.61
CA TYR A 2 -21.72 -19.77 0.39
C TYR A 2 -21.15 -19.03 1.62
N HIS A 3 -21.98 -18.43 2.47
CA HIS A 3 -21.52 -17.74 3.69
C HIS A 3 -20.84 -18.64 4.73
N LYS A 4 -21.32 -19.88 4.91
CA LYS A 4 -20.68 -20.84 5.83
C LYS A 4 -19.35 -21.34 5.26
N LEU A 5 -19.21 -21.44 3.94
CA LEU A 5 -17.95 -21.84 3.30
C LEU A 5 -16.88 -20.76 3.36
N VAL A 6 -17.23 -19.49 3.12
CA VAL A 6 -16.25 -18.38 3.19
C VAL A 6 -15.82 -18.14 4.62
N LEU A 7 -16.75 -18.14 5.58
CA LEU A 7 -16.43 -18.00 7.00
C LEU A 7 -15.65 -19.22 7.53
N ALA A 8 -15.98 -20.45 7.12
CA ALA A 8 -15.22 -21.64 7.49
C ALA A 8 -13.86 -21.72 6.80
N ALA A 9 -13.69 -21.20 5.59
CA ALA A 9 -12.41 -21.11 4.92
C ALA A 9 -11.52 -20.04 5.56
N LEU A 10 -12.08 -18.89 5.95
CA LEU A 10 -11.37 -17.83 6.67
C LEU A 10 -11.00 -18.27 8.09
N LEU A 11 -11.91 -18.93 8.81
CA LEU A 11 -11.66 -19.50 10.14
C LEU A 11 -10.71 -20.70 10.06
N SER A 12 -10.82 -21.55 9.05
CA SER A 12 -9.84 -22.63 8.80
C SER A 12 -8.48 -22.09 8.41
N PHE A 13 -8.43 -20.94 7.74
CA PHE A 13 -7.18 -20.24 7.41
C PHE A 13 -6.56 -19.63 8.67
N LEU A 14 -7.36 -18.92 9.48
CA LEU A 14 -7.04 -18.44 10.82
C LEU A 14 -6.85 -19.56 11.86
N SER A 15 -7.12 -20.82 11.54
CA SER A 15 -6.80 -21.95 12.43
C SER A 15 -5.54 -22.67 11.98
N ARG A 16 -5.24 -22.69 10.67
CA ARG A 16 -4.03 -23.32 10.10
C ARG A 16 -2.78 -22.45 10.27
N VAL A 17 -2.92 -21.12 10.21
CA VAL A 17 -1.82 -20.19 10.48
C VAL A 17 -1.50 -20.12 11.98
N PHE A 18 -2.45 -20.48 12.85
CA PHE A 18 -2.39 -20.28 14.31
C PHE A 18 -2.24 -21.59 15.10
N ALA A 19 -1.83 -22.68 14.44
CA ALA A 19 -1.62 -23.99 15.07
C ALA A 19 -0.20 -24.22 15.62
N ALA A 20 0.62 -23.18 15.73
CA ALA A 20 1.90 -23.25 16.45
C ALA A 20 1.71 -22.75 17.89
N PRO A 21 2.18 -23.47 18.92
CA PRO A 21 2.03 -23.02 20.31
C PRO A 21 2.86 -21.75 20.50
N ALA A 22 2.19 -20.62 20.69
CA ALA A 22 2.83 -19.39 21.10
C ALA A 22 3.49 -19.61 22.47
N ILE A 23 4.82 -19.63 22.49
CA ILE A 23 5.59 -19.56 23.73
C ILE A 23 5.37 -18.15 24.27
N LEU A 24 4.49 -18.05 25.28
CA LEU A 24 4.35 -16.84 26.08
C LEU A 24 5.69 -16.56 26.77
N THR A 25 6.42 -15.55 26.32
CA THR A 25 7.38 -14.83 27.16
C THR A 25 6.86 -13.41 27.39
N PRO A 26 6.97 -12.87 28.61
CA PRO A 26 6.37 -11.60 28.95
C PRO A 26 7.27 -10.47 28.44
N ILE A 27 6.77 -9.66 27.50
CA ILE A 27 7.44 -8.41 27.15
C ILE A 27 7.06 -7.35 28.19
N LEU A 28 8.11 -6.73 28.72
CA LEU A 28 8.15 -5.66 29.69
C LEU A 28 7.09 -4.57 29.46
N THR A 29 6.59 -4.12 30.60
CA THR A 29 5.83 -2.91 30.90
C THR A 29 6.23 -1.68 30.08
N LEU A 30 5.34 -1.25 29.20
CA LEU A 30 5.21 0.16 28.78
C LEU A 30 3.93 0.69 29.44
N ASP A 31 4.10 1.43 30.53
CA ASP A 31 3.02 2.17 31.19
C ASP A 31 2.50 3.27 30.25
N LEU A 32 1.47 2.96 29.47
CA LEU A 32 0.64 3.97 28.80
C LEU A 32 -0.58 4.26 29.70
N PRO A 33 -0.73 5.49 30.24
CA PRO A 33 -1.91 5.83 31.01
C PRO A 33 -3.00 6.26 30.05
N VAL A 34 -3.70 5.31 29.42
CA VAL A 34 -4.99 5.62 28.79
C VAL A 34 -5.94 4.47 29.01
N ASN A 35 -6.93 4.71 29.86
CA ASN A 35 -8.10 3.85 29.99
C ASN A 35 -8.94 4.00 28.70
N ILE A 36 -8.53 3.31 27.62
CA ILE A 36 -9.25 3.31 26.34
C ILE A 36 -10.39 2.30 26.48
N THR A 37 -11.60 2.78 26.77
CA THR A 37 -12.82 2.00 26.54
C THR A 37 -13.00 1.82 25.04
N ILE A 38 -12.78 0.60 24.56
CA ILE A 38 -12.93 0.20 23.15
C ILE A 38 -14.42 -0.10 22.91
N PRO A 39 -15.14 0.66 22.07
CA PRO A 39 -16.47 0.26 21.65
C PRO A 39 -16.37 -1.02 20.78
N PRO A 40 -17.31 -1.97 20.88
CA PRO A 40 -17.32 -3.14 20.01
C PRO A 40 -17.36 -2.68 18.54
N VAL A 41 -16.40 -3.14 17.74
CA VAL A 41 -16.43 -2.96 16.28
C VAL A 41 -17.67 -3.72 15.78
N PRO A 42 -18.63 -3.06 15.12
CA PRO A 42 -19.73 -3.78 14.49
C PRO A 42 -19.13 -4.72 13.43
N LEU A 43 -19.25 -6.03 13.66
CA LEU A 43 -18.80 -7.09 12.75
C LEU A 43 -19.78 -7.27 11.57
N ASP A 44 -20.33 -6.17 11.04
CA ASP A 44 -21.11 -6.21 9.81
C ASP A 44 -20.14 -6.06 8.64
N VAL A 45 -19.55 -7.18 8.22
CA VAL A 45 -19.00 -7.27 6.87
C VAL A 45 -20.17 -7.07 5.94
N ASP A 46 -20.23 -5.95 5.23
CA ASP A 46 -21.24 -5.79 4.18
C ASP A 46 -20.96 -6.81 3.07
N THR A 47 -21.62 -7.96 3.17
CA THR A 47 -21.48 -9.07 2.21
C THR A 47 -21.90 -8.67 0.81
N ALA A 48 -22.62 -7.54 0.64
CA ALA A 48 -22.90 -6.97 -0.67
C ALA A 48 -21.65 -6.45 -1.38
N LEU A 49 -20.54 -6.23 -0.67
CA LEU A 49 -19.24 -5.85 -1.25
C LEU A 49 -18.46 -7.07 -1.78
N LEU A 50 -18.78 -8.28 -1.32
CA LEU A 50 -18.08 -9.51 -1.70
C LEU A 50 -18.75 -10.19 -2.90
N LYS A 51 -18.30 -9.83 -4.10
CA LYS A 51 -18.89 -10.32 -5.36
C LYS A 51 -17.82 -10.82 -6.32
N VAL A 52 -18.18 -11.84 -7.11
CA VAL A 52 -17.41 -12.20 -8.30
C VAL A 52 -17.79 -11.20 -9.38
N GLN A 53 -16.83 -10.40 -9.83
CA GLN A 53 -17.02 -9.40 -10.89
C GLN A 53 -16.11 -9.68 -12.09
N SER A 54 -16.28 -8.90 -13.15
CA SER A 54 -15.54 -9.09 -14.40
C SER A 54 -14.05 -8.78 -14.24
N THR A 55 -13.26 -9.43 -15.07
CA THR A 55 -11.82 -9.19 -15.23
C THR A 55 -11.49 -9.05 -16.70
N THR A 56 -10.56 -8.16 -17.02
CA THR A 56 -10.11 -7.95 -18.40
C THR A 56 -8.61 -8.13 -18.47
N PRO A 57 -8.08 -9.08 -19.27
CA PRO A 57 -6.65 -9.17 -19.49
C PRO A 57 -6.09 -7.85 -20.03
N ILE A 58 -4.95 -7.40 -19.51
CA ILE A 58 -4.29 -6.18 -19.99
C ILE A 58 -3.06 -6.50 -20.85
N GLY A 59 -2.80 -5.63 -21.83
CA GLY A 59 -1.74 -5.82 -22.80
C GLY A 59 -0.35 -5.46 -22.27
N THR A 60 0.69 -5.93 -22.95
CA THR A 60 2.09 -5.68 -22.60
C THR A 60 2.46 -4.20 -22.55
N ALA A 61 1.86 -3.36 -23.40
CA ALA A 61 2.10 -1.91 -23.38
C ALA A 61 1.62 -1.25 -22.07
N GLU A 62 0.46 -1.66 -21.55
CA GLU A 62 -0.05 -1.16 -20.26
C GLU A 62 0.83 -1.65 -19.12
N VAL A 63 1.20 -2.93 -19.11
CA VAL A 63 2.13 -3.50 -18.12
C VAL A 63 3.47 -2.75 -18.10
N SER A 64 4.07 -2.52 -19.27
CA SER A 64 5.33 -1.79 -19.39
C SER A 64 5.24 -0.34 -18.90
N SER A 65 4.05 0.28 -18.97
CA SER A 65 3.84 1.63 -18.45
C SER A 65 3.99 1.72 -16.92
N TYR A 66 3.95 0.59 -16.21
CA TYR A 66 4.09 0.55 -14.75
C TYR A 66 5.55 0.48 -14.26
N ILE A 67 6.49 0.10 -15.14
CA ILE A 67 7.91 -0.10 -14.80
C ILE A 67 8.53 1.08 -14.03
N PRO A 68 8.35 2.36 -14.43
CA PRO A 68 8.93 3.49 -13.66
C PRO A 68 8.50 3.50 -12.19
N TYR A 69 7.22 3.25 -11.91
CA TYR A 69 6.68 3.32 -10.56
C TYR A 69 7.18 2.18 -9.67
N GLU A 70 7.50 1.04 -10.27
CA GLU A 70 8.15 -0.05 -9.55
C GLU A 70 9.58 0.31 -9.19
N TYR A 71 10.36 0.90 -10.12
CA TYR A 71 11.72 1.36 -9.82
C TYR A 71 11.72 2.41 -8.70
N PHE A 72 10.79 3.36 -8.74
CA PHE A 72 10.60 4.33 -7.67
C PHE A 72 10.23 3.65 -6.33
N SER A 73 9.34 2.65 -6.35
CA SER A 73 8.98 1.90 -5.14
C SER A 73 10.16 1.09 -4.59
N ALA A 74 11.01 0.54 -5.46
CA ALA A 74 12.22 -0.19 -5.07
C ALA A 74 13.29 0.75 -4.50
N ALA A 75 13.50 1.93 -5.10
CA ALA A 75 14.42 2.94 -4.59
C ALA A 75 14.04 3.41 -3.17
N ALA A 76 12.76 3.33 -2.79
CA ALA A 76 12.29 3.67 -1.46
C ALA A 76 12.85 2.74 -0.36
N TYR A 77 13.34 1.54 -0.72
CA TYR A 77 14.02 0.65 0.22
C TYR A 77 15.46 1.03 0.53
N CYS A 78 16.06 1.93 -0.26
CA CYS A 78 17.44 2.33 -0.04
C CYS A 78 17.57 3.42 1.01
N PRO A 79 18.66 3.42 1.81
CA PRO A 79 18.90 4.43 2.83
C PRO A 79 18.78 5.89 2.34
N PRO A 80 18.31 6.82 3.18
CA PRO A 80 18.05 8.20 2.78
C PRO A 80 19.26 8.96 2.23
N ASP A 81 20.48 8.61 2.66
CA ASP A 81 21.72 9.22 2.18
C ASP A 81 22.06 8.82 0.73
N MET A 82 21.70 7.59 0.33
CA MET A 82 21.77 7.15 -1.07
C MET A 82 20.63 7.74 -1.90
N GLN A 83 19.42 7.81 -1.34
CA GLN A 83 18.29 8.48 -1.99
C GLN A 83 18.60 9.95 -2.26
N ALA A 84 19.17 10.68 -1.29
CA ALA A 84 19.53 12.09 -1.43
C ALA A 84 20.50 12.36 -2.59
N LYS A 85 21.37 11.40 -2.90
CA LYS A 85 22.32 11.44 -4.03
C LYS A 85 21.76 10.77 -5.29
N TRP A 86 20.58 10.17 -5.19
CA TRP A 86 19.95 9.31 -6.17
C TRP A 86 20.88 8.23 -6.74
N ASN A 87 21.79 7.68 -5.94
CA ASN A 87 22.90 6.85 -6.44
C ASN A 87 22.80 5.36 -6.09
N CYS A 88 21.65 4.90 -5.61
CA CYS A 88 21.41 3.48 -5.34
C CYS A 88 21.21 2.68 -6.65
N LYS A 89 21.32 1.35 -6.57
CA LYS A 89 21.11 0.44 -7.73
C LYS A 89 19.80 0.72 -8.48
N PHE A 90 18.69 0.85 -7.75
CA PHE A 90 17.37 1.13 -8.35
C PHE A 90 17.21 2.58 -8.81
N CYS A 91 17.83 3.52 -8.11
CA CYS A 91 17.86 4.94 -8.45
C CYS A 91 18.52 5.16 -9.82
N GLN A 92 19.54 4.38 -10.14
CA GLN A 92 20.29 4.45 -11.39
C GLN A 92 19.68 3.58 -12.51
N GLY A 93 18.58 2.87 -12.23
CA GLY A 93 17.83 2.15 -13.24
C GLY A 93 17.17 3.10 -14.23
N GLN A 94 17.26 2.79 -15.53
CA GLN A 94 16.29 3.35 -16.47
C GLN A 94 14.93 2.72 -16.16
N PRO A 95 13.84 3.50 -16.01
CA PRO A 95 13.61 4.86 -16.53
C PRO A 95 13.63 5.99 -15.48
N VAL A 96 14.23 5.80 -14.31
CA VAL A 96 14.16 6.75 -13.17
C VAL A 96 15.46 7.47 -12.85
N LYS A 97 16.51 7.24 -13.64
CA LYS A 97 17.86 7.79 -13.41
C LYS A 97 17.94 9.31 -13.39
N ASP A 98 17.02 9.99 -14.09
CA ASP A 98 16.98 11.45 -14.21
C ASP A 98 16.24 12.15 -13.05
N PHE A 99 15.76 11.41 -12.06
CA PHE A 99 15.06 11.97 -10.91
C PHE A 99 15.97 12.86 -10.06
N ILE A 100 15.42 14.00 -9.65
CA ILE A 100 16.11 15.02 -8.87
C ILE A 100 15.48 15.06 -7.48
N VAL A 101 16.21 14.60 -6.47
CA VAL A 101 15.72 14.55 -5.09
C VAL A 101 15.71 15.94 -4.47
N TYR A 102 14.61 16.25 -3.80
CA TYR A 102 14.44 17.48 -3.00
C TYR A 102 14.55 17.21 -1.51
N ALA A 103 14.02 16.07 -1.06
CA ALA A 103 14.14 15.61 0.31
C ALA A 103 14.10 14.09 0.37
N SER A 104 14.80 13.52 1.34
CA SER A 104 14.67 12.13 1.76
C SER A 104 14.85 12.03 3.27
N GLY A 105 14.30 10.99 3.88
CA GLY A 105 14.38 10.81 5.33
C GLY A 105 13.82 9.48 5.80
N GLY A 106 13.67 9.37 7.12
CA GLY A 106 13.25 8.14 7.79
C GLY A 106 14.43 7.33 8.35
N ASP A 107 14.11 6.40 9.23
CA ASP A 107 15.06 5.50 9.90
C ASP A 107 14.84 4.02 9.52
N GLY A 108 13.80 3.72 8.73
CA GLY A 108 13.46 2.38 8.29
C GLY A 108 12.84 1.53 9.40
N ASP A 109 12.44 2.16 10.50
CA ASP A 109 11.84 1.53 11.65
C ASP A 109 10.60 2.31 12.10
N LEU A 110 10.74 3.32 12.97
CA LEU A 110 9.63 4.16 13.42
C LEU A 110 9.09 5.01 12.27
N VAL A 111 9.98 5.51 11.41
CA VAL A 111 9.67 6.28 10.21
C VAL A 111 10.24 5.55 9.02
N GLN A 112 9.36 4.96 8.21
CA GLN A 112 9.73 4.32 6.95
C GLN A 112 10.54 5.28 6.08
N TYR A 113 11.53 4.78 5.35
CA TYR A 113 12.25 5.66 4.42
C TYR A 113 11.28 6.29 3.44
N TRP A 114 11.56 7.53 3.08
CA TRP A 114 10.74 8.28 2.16
C TRP A 114 11.59 9.27 1.38
N TYR A 115 11.12 9.64 0.20
CA TYR A 115 11.71 10.71 -0.59
C TYR A 115 10.64 11.50 -1.36
N VAL A 116 10.99 12.74 -1.70
CA VAL A 116 10.24 13.62 -2.59
C VAL A 116 11.20 14.26 -3.58
N GLY A 117 10.78 14.36 -4.85
CA GLY A 117 11.62 14.98 -5.88
C GLY A 117 10.90 15.22 -7.19
N TRP A 118 11.64 15.76 -8.16
CA TRP A 118 11.18 16.04 -9.51
C TRP A 118 11.62 14.94 -10.47
N TRP A 119 10.68 14.40 -11.24
CA TRP A 119 10.96 13.47 -12.33
C TRP A 119 10.80 14.19 -13.69
N PRO A 120 11.91 14.60 -14.34
CA PRO A 120 11.85 15.32 -15.61
C PRO A 120 11.16 14.52 -16.71
N SER A 121 11.53 13.26 -16.91
CA SER A 121 10.97 12.42 -17.99
C SER A 121 9.46 12.17 -17.84
N GLY A 122 8.95 12.16 -16.61
CA GLY A 122 7.52 12.03 -16.34
C GLY A 122 6.79 13.35 -16.09
N ASN A 123 7.50 14.49 -16.17
CA ASN A 123 6.99 15.84 -15.87
C ASN A 123 6.12 15.88 -14.59
N SER A 124 6.61 15.28 -13.51
CA SER A 124 5.84 15.11 -12.27
C SER A 124 6.71 15.19 -11.02
N VAL A 125 6.10 15.62 -9.91
CA VAL A 125 6.65 15.38 -8.58
C VAL A 125 6.44 13.91 -8.24
N VAL A 126 7.40 13.25 -7.62
CA VAL A 126 7.24 11.87 -7.12
C VAL A 126 7.48 11.82 -5.62
N VAL A 127 6.59 11.14 -4.91
CA VAL A 127 6.70 10.80 -3.49
C VAL A 127 6.79 9.28 -3.39
N GLY A 128 7.83 8.77 -2.73
CA GLY A 128 8.04 7.33 -2.54
C GLY A 128 8.15 6.99 -1.05
N HIS A 129 7.51 5.88 -0.65
CA HIS A 129 7.59 5.35 0.71
C HIS A 129 8.07 3.90 0.74
N GLN A 130 8.95 3.60 1.69
CA GLN A 130 9.45 2.27 1.99
C GLN A 130 8.33 1.37 2.51
N GLY A 131 8.35 0.10 2.09
CA GLY A 131 7.61 -0.95 2.75
C GLY A 131 8.34 -1.51 3.97
N THR A 132 8.05 -2.76 4.31
CA THR A 132 8.71 -3.44 5.43
C THR A 132 9.61 -4.55 4.89
N GLN A 133 10.63 -4.95 5.66
CA GLN A 133 11.43 -6.14 5.33
C GLN A 133 10.57 -7.40 5.44
N PHE A 134 10.80 -8.38 4.57
CA PHE A 134 9.94 -9.57 4.47
C PHE A 134 9.82 -10.36 5.78
N ASN A 135 10.91 -10.52 6.53
CA ASN A 135 10.92 -11.17 7.85
C ASN A 135 10.07 -10.40 8.88
N LYS A 136 10.10 -9.06 8.86
CA LYS A 136 9.26 -8.20 9.70
C LYS A 136 7.78 -8.32 9.31
N ILE A 137 7.46 -8.56 8.03
CA ILE A 137 6.08 -8.86 7.61
C ILE A 137 5.58 -10.12 8.31
N ILE A 138 6.39 -11.20 8.36
CA ILE A 138 6.00 -12.43 9.06
C ILE A 138 5.74 -12.17 10.55
N ALA A 139 6.58 -11.37 11.21
CA ALA A 139 6.36 -11.00 12.62
C ALA A 139 5.06 -10.19 12.81
N VAL A 140 4.78 -9.22 11.93
CA VAL A 140 3.52 -8.45 11.98
C VAL A 140 2.29 -9.37 11.78
N LEU A 141 2.42 -10.42 10.96
CA LEU A 141 1.37 -11.42 10.78
C LEU A 141 1.13 -12.29 12.03
N THR A 142 2.15 -12.52 12.85
CA THR A 142 1.99 -13.28 14.09
C THR A 142 1.45 -12.41 15.24
N ASP A 143 1.77 -11.13 15.25
CA ASP A 143 1.38 -10.18 16.32
C ASP A 143 -0.02 -9.56 16.12
N LEU A 144 -0.57 -9.62 14.89
CA LEU A 144 -2.00 -9.45 14.57
C LEU A 144 -2.75 -8.22 15.14
N THR A 145 -2.12 -7.07 15.28
CA THR A 145 -2.83 -5.84 15.67
C THR A 145 -3.45 -5.11 14.47
N PHE A 146 -4.64 -5.55 14.04
CA PHE A 146 -5.43 -4.89 12.99
C PHE A 146 -6.53 -4.00 13.57
N LEU A 147 -6.12 -2.86 14.13
CA LEU A 147 -7.03 -1.94 14.81
C LEU A 147 -7.52 -0.82 13.88
N PRO A 148 -8.81 -0.78 13.52
CA PRO A 148 -9.38 0.36 12.81
C PRO A 148 -9.61 1.53 13.78
N VAL A 149 -9.16 2.73 13.40
CA VAL A 149 -9.37 3.98 14.17
C VAL A 149 -10.04 5.04 13.30
N PRO A 150 -10.74 6.03 13.89
CA PRO A 150 -11.25 7.18 13.14
C PRO A 150 -10.17 7.83 12.28
N MET A 151 -10.52 8.08 11.03
CA MET A 151 -9.66 8.83 10.11
C MET A 151 -9.44 10.25 10.65
N ASN A 152 -8.19 10.74 10.58
CA ASN A 152 -7.85 12.07 11.06
C ASN A 152 -8.48 13.16 10.17
N SER A 153 -9.66 13.65 10.57
CA SER A 153 -10.43 14.65 9.81
C SER A 153 -9.73 15.99 9.64
N LYS A 154 -8.72 16.32 10.47
CA LYS A 154 -7.93 17.55 10.29
C LYS A 154 -6.98 17.46 9.11
N ARG A 155 -6.41 16.28 8.86
CA ARG A 155 -5.55 16.04 7.69
C ARG A 155 -6.35 15.71 6.44
N PHE A 156 -7.50 15.09 6.60
CA PHE A 156 -8.39 14.66 5.51
C PHE A 156 -9.74 15.38 5.59
N PRO A 157 -9.78 16.69 5.24
CA PRO A 157 -11.02 17.45 5.28
C PRO A 157 -12.05 16.84 4.32
N GLY A 158 -13.31 16.79 4.77
CA GLY A 158 -14.42 16.21 4.00
C GLY A 158 -14.54 14.68 4.10
N ALA A 159 -13.64 14.00 4.84
CA ALA A 159 -13.79 12.57 5.09
C ALA A 159 -15.08 12.27 5.89
N PRO A 160 -15.82 11.19 5.56
CA PRO A 160 -16.98 10.76 6.34
C PRO A 160 -16.62 10.47 7.79
N SER A 161 -17.51 10.80 8.74
CA SER A 161 -17.29 10.53 10.17
C SER A 161 -17.22 9.03 10.51
N SER A 162 -17.76 8.19 9.64
CA SER A 162 -17.70 6.72 9.67
C SER A 162 -16.41 6.15 9.05
N ALA A 163 -15.60 6.96 8.37
CA ALA A 163 -14.34 6.49 7.79
C ALA A 163 -13.38 6.02 8.90
N ARG A 164 -12.82 4.83 8.72
CA ARG A 164 -11.84 4.22 9.61
C ARG A 164 -10.64 3.76 8.81
N VAL A 165 -9.47 3.88 9.41
CA VAL A 165 -8.18 3.46 8.81
C VAL A 165 -7.37 2.65 9.81
N HIS A 166 -6.45 1.84 9.33
CA HIS A 166 -5.53 1.09 10.18
C HIS A 166 -4.66 2.04 11.02
N VAL A 167 -4.64 1.84 12.34
CA VAL A 167 -3.92 2.73 13.28
C VAL A 167 -2.45 2.91 12.92
N GLY A 168 -1.77 1.83 12.54
CA GLY A 168 -0.34 1.87 12.20
C GLY A 168 -0.07 2.65 10.91
N PHE A 169 -0.95 2.53 9.90
CA PHE A 169 -0.77 3.23 8.63
C PHE A 169 -1.05 4.73 8.79
N GLN A 170 -2.11 5.10 9.52
CA GLN A 170 -2.38 6.50 9.83
C GLN A 170 -1.24 7.13 10.62
N ALA A 171 -0.78 6.48 11.69
CA ALA A 171 0.32 7.00 12.52
C ALA A 171 1.62 7.16 11.72
N ALA A 172 1.96 6.19 10.87
CA ALA A 172 3.15 6.26 10.03
C ALA A 172 3.06 7.40 8.99
N HIS A 173 1.93 7.55 8.31
CA HIS A 173 1.69 8.66 7.37
C HIS A 173 1.75 10.02 8.09
N GLU A 174 1.16 10.14 9.27
CA GLU A 174 1.11 11.41 10.02
C GLU A 174 2.49 11.95 10.42
N ARG A 175 3.49 11.06 10.58
CA ARG A 175 4.88 11.45 10.89
C ARG A 175 5.57 12.19 9.74
N THR A 176 5.19 11.90 8.50
CA THR A 176 5.85 12.45 7.29
C THR A 176 4.95 13.42 6.51
N ALA A 177 3.63 13.39 6.72
CA ALA A 177 2.65 14.14 5.93
C ALA A 177 2.98 15.64 5.77
N THR A 178 3.37 16.33 6.84
CA THR A 178 3.65 17.78 6.76
C THR A 178 4.89 18.07 5.92
N ILE A 179 6.01 17.37 6.19
CA ILE A 179 7.25 17.59 5.43
C ILE A 179 7.12 17.17 3.96
N VAL A 180 6.35 16.12 3.69
CA VAL A 180 6.03 15.69 2.32
C VAL A 180 5.23 16.76 1.60
N LEU A 181 4.14 17.28 2.19
CA LEU A 181 3.32 18.33 1.58
C LEU A 181 4.12 19.60 1.29
N ASP A 182 4.93 20.06 2.25
CA ASP A 182 5.74 21.26 2.09
C ASP A 182 6.79 21.08 0.98
N THR A 183 7.41 19.89 0.92
CA THR A 183 8.37 19.58 -0.15
C THR A 183 7.69 19.48 -1.51
N VAL A 184 6.52 18.83 -1.61
CA VAL A 184 5.75 18.76 -2.86
C VAL A 184 5.37 20.17 -3.34
N LYS A 185 4.90 21.05 -2.45
CA LYS A 185 4.60 22.46 -2.78
C LYS A 185 5.83 23.19 -3.30
N LYS A 186 7.00 22.97 -2.69
CA LYS A 186 8.28 23.53 -3.15
C LYS A 186 8.61 23.07 -4.57
N VAL A 187 8.52 21.76 -4.86
CA VAL A 187 8.79 21.23 -6.21
C VAL A 187 7.81 21.82 -7.23
N ILE A 188 6.51 21.89 -6.90
CA ILE A 188 5.49 22.49 -7.76
C ILE A 188 5.85 23.94 -8.10
N ALA A 189 6.21 24.74 -7.10
CA ALA A 189 6.56 26.15 -7.30
C ALA A 189 7.82 26.34 -8.17
N GLU A 190 8.84 25.51 -7.99
CA GLU A 190 10.10 25.64 -8.73
C GLU A 190 10.05 25.04 -10.14
N ARG A 191 9.23 24.01 -10.37
CA ARG A 191 9.18 23.24 -11.62
C ARG A 191 7.94 23.49 -12.47
N GLY A 192 6.94 24.20 -11.94
CA GLY A 192 5.65 24.37 -12.60
C GLY A 192 4.89 23.04 -12.75
N ALA A 193 5.09 22.11 -11.81
CA ALA A 193 4.52 20.77 -11.89
C ALA A 193 2.99 20.80 -11.80
N THR A 194 2.32 20.10 -12.70
CA THR A 194 0.85 19.90 -12.67
C THR A 194 0.46 18.48 -12.24
N LYS A 195 1.44 17.60 -12.01
CA LYS A 195 1.25 16.20 -11.66
C LYS A 195 2.08 15.84 -10.44
N VAL A 196 1.47 15.10 -9.53
CA VAL A 196 2.14 14.47 -8.38
C VAL A 196 1.85 12.98 -8.39
N VAL A 197 2.90 12.18 -8.36
CA VAL A 197 2.86 10.73 -8.33
C VAL A 197 3.18 10.26 -6.91
N THR A 198 2.36 9.37 -6.36
CA THR A 198 2.66 8.66 -5.11
C THR A 198 2.90 7.19 -5.39
N VAL A 199 4.01 6.66 -4.86
CA VAL A 199 4.38 5.25 -5.04
C VAL A 199 4.81 4.57 -3.76
N GLY A 200 4.62 3.26 -3.71
CA GLY A 200 5.15 2.45 -2.63
C GLY A 200 4.76 0.98 -2.75
N HIS A 201 5.58 0.15 -2.14
CA HIS A 201 5.36 -1.29 -2.05
C HIS A 201 5.02 -1.72 -0.61
N SER A 202 4.17 -2.73 -0.43
CA SER A 202 3.81 -3.27 0.89
C SER A 202 3.21 -2.20 1.80
N LEU A 203 3.72 -2.04 3.04
CA LEU A 203 3.43 -0.91 3.93
C LEU A 203 3.57 0.44 3.21
N GLY A 204 4.60 0.62 2.38
CA GLY A 204 4.80 1.84 1.60
C GLY A 204 3.68 2.10 0.60
N GLY A 205 3.03 1.05 0.09
CA GLY A 205 1.83 1.18 -0.72
C GLY A 205 0.65 1.77 0.07
N ALA A 206 0.49 1.37 1.35
CA ALA A 206 -0.53 1.96 2.21
C ALA A 206 -0.26 3.45 2.49
N LEU A 207 1.02 3.81 2.70
CA LEU A 207 1.43 5.20 2.89
C LEU A 207 1.23 6.03 1.62
N ALA A 208 1.60 5.49 0.45
CA ALA A 208 1.41 6.14 -0.83
C ALA A 208 -0.08 6.39 -1.17
N LEU A 209 -0.98 5.49 -0.74
CA LEU A 209 -2.42 5.71 -0.84
C LEU A 209 -2.88 6.88 0.02
N LEU A 210 -2.43 6.91 1.28
CA LEU A 210 -2.75 7.99 2.21
C LEU A 210 -2.18 9.33 1.73
N ASP A 211 -0.95 9.35 1.23
CA ASP A 211 -0.35 10.54 0.62
C ASP A 211 -1.14 11.00 -0.60
N GLY A 212 -1.55 10.09 -1.48
CA GLY A 212 -2.33 10.44 -2.67
C GLY A 212 -3.62 11.18 -2.29
N LEU A 213 -4.37 10.64 -1.33
CA LEU A 213 -5.57 11.29 -0.81
C LEU A 213 -5.25 12.59 -0.06
N TYR A 214 -4.23 12.60 0.79
CA TYR A 214 -3.84 13.77 1.57
C TYR A 214 -3.42 14.93 0.67
N LEU A 215 -2.57 14.68 -0.32
CA LEU A 215 -2.11 15.67 -1.29
C LEU A 215 -3.28 16.16 -2.16
N LYS A 216 -4.19 15.27 -2.58
CA LYS A 216 -5.39 15.67 -3.33
C LYS A 216 -6.23 16.71 -2.59
N LEU A 217 -6.37 16.55 -1.28
CA LEU A 217 -7.20 17.42 -0.43
C LEU A 217 -6.49 18.71 0.00
N ASN A 218 -5.16 18.76 -0.06
CA ASN A 218 -4.34 19.86 0.47
C ASN A 218 -3.54 20.63 -0.60
N LEU A 219 -3.64 20.23 -1.87
CA LEU A 219 -3.08 20.94 -3.03
C LEU A 219 -4.19 21.58 -3.87
N PRO A 220 -3.86 22.57 -4.74
CA PRO A 220 -4.81 23.12 -5.69
C PRO A 220 -5.46 22.02 -6.55
N SER A 221 -6.75 22.15 -6.86
CA SER A 221 -7.50 21.16 -7.64
C SER A 221 -6.98 20.94 -9.06
N SER A 222 -6.19 21.88 -9.58
CA SER A 222 -5.48 21.80 -10.87
C SER A 222 -4.31 20.82 -10.87
N ILE A 223 -3.87 20.33 -9.71
CA ILE A 223 -2.82 19.32 -9.60
C ILE A 223 -3.46 17.93 -9.74
N GLU A 224 -3.03 17.21 -10.76
CA GLU A 224 -3.38 15.80 -10.97
C GLU A 224 -2.60 14.92 -9.98
N ILE A 225 -3.32 14.06 -9.26
CA ILE A 225 -2.72 13.06 -8.37
C ILE A 225 -2.78 11.70 -9.05
N ILE A 226 -1.62 11.02 -9.13
CA ILE A 226 -1.45 9.71 -9.73
C ILE A 226 -0.90 8.77 -8.66
N THR A 227 -1.67 7.78 -8.24
CA THR A 227 -1.23 6.84 -7.19
C THR A 227 -0.96 5.47 -7.80
N ARG A 228 0.23 4.91 -7.54
CA ARG A 228 0.69 3.62 -8.06
C ARG A 228 1.29 2.79 -6.94
N THR A 229 0.55 1.79 -6.48
CA THR A 229 0.95 0.97 -5.33
C THR A 229 1.18 -0.47 -5.73
N ILE A 230 2.05 -1.16 -5.00
CA ILE A 230 2.45 -2.55 -5.30
C ILE A 230 2.28 -3.37 -4.03
N GLY A 231 1.59 -4.51 -4.09
CA GLY A 231 1.35 -5.34 -2.89
C GLY A 231 0.66 -4.57 -1.75
N GLN A 232 -0.16 -3.58 -2.08
CA GLN A 232 -0.77 -2.69 -1.09
C GLN A 232 -1.81 -3.44 -0.23
N PRO A 233 -1.70 -3.39 1.11
CA PRO A 233 -2.72 -3.93 2.01
C PRO A 233 -4.01 -3.10 1.96
N ARG A 234 -5.10 -3.62 2.55
CA ARG A 234 -6.29 -2.82 2.83
C ARG A 234 -5.93 -1.74 3.84
N VAL A 235 -6.37 -0.52 3.60
CA VAL A 235 -5.94 0.63 4.43
C VAL A 235 -7.03 1.07 5.40
N GLY A 236 -8.28 0.93 5.03
CA GLY A 236 -9.41 1.35 5.85
C GLY A 236 -10.67 0.56 5.55
N ASN A 237 -11.79 1.03 6.10
CA ASN A 237 -13.11 0.44 5.85
C ASN A 237 -13.70 0.88 4.51
N ASP A 238 -14.87 0.34 4.18
CA ASP A 238 -15.62 0.66 2.95
C ASP A 238 -15.87 2.17 2.77
N GLU A 239 -16.22 2.89 3.84
CA GLU A 239 -16.42 4.35 3.80
C GLU A 239 -15.12 5.10 3.45
N PHE A 240 -13.98 4.65 3.96
CA PHE A 240 -12.68 5.16 3.52
C PHE A 240 -12.38 4.80 2.05
N ALA A 241 -12.63 3.56 1.63
CA ALA A 241 -12.38 3.10 0.27
C ALA A 241 -13.19 3.90 -0.76
N LYS A 242 -14.49 4.11 -0.50
CA LYS A 242 -15.35 4.98 -1.32
C LYS A 242 -14.86 6.42 -1.36
N PHE A 243 -14.39 6.95 -0.24
CA PHE A 243 -13.86 8.31 -0.18
C PHE A 243 -12.56 8.46 -1.00
N VAL A 244 -11.70 7.44 -0.99
CA VAL A 244 -10.53 7.36 -1.90
C VAL A 244 -10.98 7.34 -3.35
N ASP A 245 -11.91 6.44 -3.72
CA ASP A 245 -12.36 6.25 -5.10
C ASP A 245 -12.95 7.54 -5.71
N GLN A 246 -13.60 8.36 -4.88
CA GLN A 246 -14.16 9.66 -5.28
C GLN A 246 -13.10 10.75 -5.50
N ASN A 247 -11.99 10.71 -4.76
CA ASN A 247 -11.02 11.81 -4.72
C ASN A 247 -9.76 11.52 -5.56
N VAL A 248 -9.34 10.25 -5.66
CA VAL A 248 -8.10 9.83 -6.33
C VAL A 248 -8.43 8.88 -7.49
N PRO A 249 -9.03 9.40 -8.59
CA PRO A 249 -9.51 8.54 -9.68
C PRO A 249 -8.37 7.90 -10.50
N ASN A 250 -7.17 8.48 -10.51
CA ASN A 250 -6.01 7.94 -11.22
C ASN A 250 -5.16 7.06 -10.28
N LEU A 251 -5.76 5.98 -9.80
CA LEU A 251 -5.17 5.04 -8.84
C LEU A 251 -5.06 3.65 -9.47
N VAL A 252 -3.85 3.07 -9.40
CA VAL A 252 -3.62 1.67 -9.74
C VAL A 252 -2.96 0.94 -8.56
N ARG A 253 -3.52 -0.22 -8.23
CA ARG A 253 -3.00 -1.17 -7.24
C ARG A 253 -2.50 -2.42 -7.97
N ILE A 254 -1.22 -2.69 -7.95
CA ILE A 254 -0.62 -3.88 -8.55
C ILE A 254 -0.54 -4.98 -7.48
N THR A 255 -1.10 -6.15 -7.76
CA THR A 255 -1.09 -7.30 -6.85
C THR A 255 -0.55 -8.54 -7.57
N ASN A 256 0.18 -9.41 -6.86
CA ASN A 256 0.87 -10.54 -7.48
C ASN A 256 0.45 -11.87 -6.89
N LYS A 257 -0.01 -12.79 -7.73
CA LYS A 257 -0.23 -14.20 -7.42
C LYS A 257 -0.83 -14.42 -6.02
N GLY A 258 -0.28 -15.34 -5.22
CA GLY A 258 -0.76 -15.68 -3.88
C GLY A 258 -0.27 -14.73 -2.78
N ASP A 259 0.11 -13.49 -3.09
CA ASP A 259 0.56 -12.50 -2.10
C ASP A 259 -0.52 -12.23 -1.04
N LEU A 260 -0.18 -12.53 0.22
CA LEU A 260 -1.09 -12.35 1.36
C LEU A 260 -1.29 -10.87 1.74
N VAL A 261 -0.35 -9.97 1.44
CA VAL A 261 -0.40 -8.59 1.95
C VAL A 261 -1.64 -7.84 1.46
N PRO A 262 -2.03 -7.90 0.17
CA PRO A 262 -3.34 -7.39 -0.28
C PRO A 262 -4.54 -8.08 0.37
N GLY A 263 -4.37 -9.28 0.92
CA GLY A 263 -5.40 -9.98 1.70
C GLY A 263 -5.61 -9.43 3.11
N LEU A 264 -4.82 -8.45 3.55
CA LEU A 264 -4.79 -7.97 4.93
C LEU A 264 -4.88 -6.43 5.03
N PRO A 265 -5.42 -5.89 6.14
CA PRO A 265 -6.18 -6.59 7.17
C PRO A 265 -7.42 -7.33 6.61
N PRO A 266 -7.91 -8.38 7.29
CA PRO A 266 -9.01 -9.18 6.78
C PRO A 266 -10.33 -8.40 6.63
N LEU A 267 -11.12 -8.77 5.62
CA LEU A 267 -12.48 -8.27 5.40
C LEU A 267 -13.38 -8.41 6.63
N ILE A 268 -13.20 -9.49 7.42
CA ILE A 268 -13.99 -9.74 8.63
C ILE A 268 -13.81 -8.68 9.73
N LEU A 269 -12.73 -7.90 9.65
CA LEU A 269 -12.49 -6.76 10.55
C LEU A 269 -13.02 -5.44 9.98
N GLY A 270 -13.82 -5.48 8.92
CA GLY A 270 -14.44 -4.32 8.29
C GLY A 270 -13.50 -3.50 7.42
N PHE A 271 -12.38 -4.09 6.97
CA PHE A 271 -11.45 -3.44 6.03
C PHE A 271 -11.82 -3.78 4.59
N ASN A 272 -11.69 -2.80 3.68
CA ASN A 272 -11.99 -2.94 2.26
C ASN A 272 -10.89 -2.31 1.41
N HIS A 273 -10.75 -2.79 0.18
CA HIS A 273 -9.93 -2.14 -0.82
C HIS A 273 -10.70 -1.06 -1.56
N ASN A 274 -9.99 -0.01 -1.93
CA ASN A 274 -10.38 0.91 -3.00
C ASN A 274 -10.28 0.21 -4.39
N ILE A 275 -10.86 0.80 -5.45
CA ILE A 275 -10.80 0.23 -6.81
C ILE A 275 -9.41 0.38 -7.45
N GLY A 276 -9.23 -0.16 -8.66
CA GLY A 276 -8.03 0.05 -9.48
C GLY A 276 -7.04 -1.12 -9.49
N GLU A 277 -7.47 -2.31 -9.08
CA GLU A 277 -6.61 -3.50 -9.05
C GLU A 277 -6.17 -3.95 -10.46
N LYS A 278 -4.87 -4.19 -10.59
CA LYS A 278 -4.20 -4.89 -11.69
C LYS A 278 -3.49 -6.11 -11.09
N HIS A 279 -4.03 -7.29 -11.35
CA HIS A 279 -3.60 -8.52 -10.72
C HIS A 279 -2.83 -9.42 -11.67
N ILE A 280 -1.68 -9.90 -11.25
CA ILE A 280 -0.91 -10.96 -11.92
C ILE A 280 -1.43 -12.30 -11.39
N ASN A 281 -2.18 -13.05 -12.19
CA ASN A 281 -2.71 -14.34 -11.75
C ASN A 281 -1.60 -15.42 -11.68
N LYS A 282 -1.93 -16.62 -11.18
CA LYS A 282 -0.97 -17.74 -11.09
C LYS A 282 -0.29 -18.12 -12.40
N GLN A 283 -0.93 -17.86 -13.54
CA GLN A 283 -0.38 -18.13 -14.87
C GLN A 283 0.53 -17.00 -15.38
N GLY A 284 0.71 -15.92 -14.62
CA GLY A 284 1.47 -14.74 -15.02
C GLY A 284 0.70 -13.77 -15.92
N VAL A 285 -0.60 -13.98 -16.10
CA VAL A 285 -1.46 -13.09 -16.89
C VAL A 285 -1.90 -11.91 -16.03
N TRP A 286 -1.69 -10.70 -16.55
CA TRP A 286 -2.16 -9.48 -15.91
C TRP A 286 -3.62 -9.22 -16.24
N ASN A 287 -4.42 -8.95 -15.21
CA ASN A 287 -5.86 -8.71 -15.32
C ASN A 287 -6.24 -7.40 -14.62
N ALA A 288 -7.02 -6.56 -15.28
CA ALA A 288 -7.75 -5.48 -14.63
C ALA A 288 -8.98 -6.05 -13.92
N CYS A 289 -9.06 -5.82 -12.62
CA CYS A 289 -10.14 -6.29 -11.76
C CYS A 289 -11.16 -5.17 -11.56
N SER A 290 -12.42 -5.44 -11.91
CA SER A 290 -13.51 -4.49 -11.67
C SER A 290 -13.93 -4.50 -10.19
N GLY A 291 -14.36 -3.33 -9.70
CA GLY A 291 -14.87 -3.16 -8.35
C GLY A 291 -13.81 -3.26 -7.25
N GLN A 292 -14.31 -3.44 -6.03
CA GLN A 292 -13.51 -3.61 -4.81
C GLN A 292 -13.54 -5.09 -4.41
N ASP A 293 -12.43 -5.61 -3.86
CA ASP A 293 -12.34 -6.97 -3.28
C ASP A 293 -12.94 -8.10 -4.15
N ASN A 294 -12.71 -8.03 -5.46
CA ASN A 294 -13.31 -8.94 -6.45
C ASN A 294 -12.94 -10.42 -6.19
N LEU A 295 -13.96 -11.28 -6.06
CA LEU A 295 -13.83 -12.71 -5.77
C LEU A 295 -13.49 -13.59 -6.98
N ASN A 296 -13.20 -12.97 -8.13
CA ASN A 296 -12.67 -13.66 -9.30
C ASN A 296 -11.27 -14.22 -9.00
N VAL A 297 -10.98 -15.44 -9.45
CA VAL A 297 -9.67 -16.08 -9.24
C VAL A 297 -8.52 -15.37 -9.95
N ASN A 298 -8.83 -14.50 -10.92
CA ASN A 298 -7.88 -13.63 -11.58
C ASN A 298 -7.70 -12.27 -10.86
N CYS A 299 -8.17 -12.16 -9.61
CA CYS A 299 -7.96 -11.01 -8.71
C CYS A 299 -7.43 -11.49 -7.37
N SER A 300 -6.71 -10.64 -6.64
CA SER A 300 -6.03 -11.03 -5.39
C SER A 300 -6.97 -11.66 -4.37
N THR A 301 -8.12 -11.03 -4.09
CA THR A 301 -9.08 -11.54 -3.09
C THR A 301 -9.61 -12.92 -3.48
N GLY A 302 -10.08 -13.10 -4.71
CA GLY A 302 -10.56 -14.39 -5.17
C GLY A 302 -9.46 -15.46 -5.26
N GLN A 303 -8.24 -15.08 -5.65
CA GLN A 303 -7.12 -16.00 -5.75
C GLN A 303 -6.67 -16.51 -4.37
N LEU A 304 -6.55 -15.63 -3.38
CA LEU A 304 -6.20 -16.02 -2.01
C LEU A 304 -7.21 -16.99 -1.41
N LEU A 305 -8.50 -16.70 -1.59
CA LEU A 305 -9.59 -17.53 -1.05
C LEU A 305 -9.69 -18.91 -1.70
N LYS A 306 -9.46 -19.00 -3.02
CA LYS A 306 -9.73 -20.22 -3.80
C LYS A 306 -8.48 -21.02 -4.13
N GLN A 307 -7.32 -20.37 -4.19
CA GLN A 307 -6.08 -20.98 -4.65
C GLN A 307 -4.94 -20.86 -3.63
N GLY A 308 -5.19 -20.25 -2.47
CA GLY A 308 -4.26 -20.21 -1.35
C GLY A 308 -3.19 -19.11 -1.45
N ILE A 309 -2.28 -19.15 -0.48
CA ILE A 309 -1.28 -18.11 -0.22
C ILE A 309 0.12 -18.63 -0.49
N VAL A 310 0.94 -17.74 -1.04
CA VAL A 310 2.38 -17.93 -1.21
C VAL A 310 3.04 -16.62 -0.80
N LEU A 311 3.61 -16.59 0.41
CA LEU A 311 4.14 -15.34 0.99
C LEU A 311 5.23 -14.70 0.11
N THR A 312 6.08 -15.52 -0.53
CA THR A 312 7.15 -15.02 -1.41
C THR A 312 6.63 -14.31 -2.66
N ASP A 313 5.39 -14.53 -3.07
CA ASP A 313 4.79 -13.79 -4.19
C ASP A 313 4.67 -12.29 -3.87
N HIS A 314 4.68 -11.90 -2.59
CA HIS A 314 4.77 -10.49 -2.19
C HIS A 314 6.04 -9.81 -2.73
N LEU A 315 7.13 -10.56 -2.87
CA LEU A 315 8.39 -10.02 -3.36
C LEU A 315 8.39 -9.83 -4.88
N GLY A 316 7.48 -10.45 -5.64
CA GLY A 316 7.43 -10.34 -7.10
C GLY A 316 7.80 -11.66 -7.82
N PRO A 317 8.28 -11.61 -9.07
CA PRO A 317 8.52 -10.41 -9.87
C PRO A 317 7.22 -9.68 -10.26
N TYR A 318 7.32 -8.36 -10.40
CA TYR A 318 6.28 -7.49 -10.96
C TYR A 318 6.68 -7.03 -12.39
N ALA A 319 6.17 -5.93 -12.92
CA ALA A 319 6.40 -5.50 -14.32
C ALA A 319 7.86 -5.18 -14.64
N GLY A 320 8.61 -4.60 -13.70
CA GLY A 320 10.03 -4.26 -13.80
C GLY A 320 10.95 -5.48 -13.74
N GLY A 321 10.40 -6.68 -13.53
CA GLY A 321 11.13 -7.95 -13.56
C GLY A 321 12.04 -8.21 -12.36
N PHE A 322 12.13 -7.29 -11.40
CA PHE A 322 12.87 -7.49 -10.16
C PHE A 322 11.95 -7.93 -9.01
N SER A 323 12.55 -8.59 -8.03
CA SER A 323 11.92 -8.79 -6.73
C SER A 323 12.18 -7.57 -5.83
N VAL A 324 11.29 -7.34 -4.86
CA VAL A 324 11.41 -6.24 -3.90
C VAL A 324 12.76 -6.34 -3.19
N PRO A 325 13.57 -5.29 -3.22
CA PRO A 325 14.94 -5.37 -2.75
C PRO A 325 15.07 -5.53 -1.24
N ASP A 326 16.02 -6.39 -0.85
CA ASP A 326 16.64 -6.29 0.47
C ASP A 326 17.60 -5.09 0.50
N LEU A 327 17.87 -4.53 1.69
CA LEU A 327 18.78 -3.40 1.91
C LEU A 327 20.16 -3.62 1.24
N LYS A 328 20.65 -4.86 1.23
CA LYS A 328 21.92 -5.22 0.60
C LYS A 328 21.91 -5.02 -0.91
N GLU A 329 20.74 -5.10 -1.55
CA GLU A 329 20.58 -4.93 -3.00
C GLU A 329 20.59 -3.47 -3.45
N CYS A 330 20.61 -2.51 -2.52
CA CYS A 330 20.76 -1.10 -2.83
C CYS A 330 22.16 -0.72 -3.32
N TYR A 331 23.17 -1.54 -2.98
CA TYR A 331 24.55 -1.35 -3.39
C TYR A 331 24.81 -2.03 -4.72
N PHE A 332 25.68 -1.43 -5.55
CA PHE A 332 26.26 -2.13 -6.68
C PHE A 332 27.22 -3.18 -6.14
N VAL A 333 27.03 -4.43 -6.55
CA VAL A 333 27.98 -5.54 -6.29
C VAL A 333 29.13 -5.43 -7.27
#